data_AF-A0AAE4A1U9-F1
#
_entry.id   AF-A0AAE4A1U9-F1
#
_cell.length_a   1.000
_cell.length_b   1.000
_cell.length_c   1.000
_cell.angle_alpha   90.00
_cell.angle_beta   90.00
_cell.angle_gamma   90.00
#
_symmetry.space_group_name_H-M   'P 1'
#
loop_
_entity.id
_entity.type
_entity.pdbx_description
1 polymer ?
#
loop_
_entity_poly.entity_id
_entity_poly.type
_entity_poly.pdbx_seq_one_letter_code
_entity_poly.pdbx_strand_id
1 'polypeptide(L)'
;MDRDRPLVIALNTASRELAAAVEQLTAGLSPEAIRAVWGQAALDAGLSGRRPPVLAGGEPVAALERVADRIHSAFIAYEHCADERRQLAFDVGEAQAGMVAALLDAGVPREQARRADIDALAAGRLEIHDTTGEASA
;
A
#
# COMPACT_ATOMS: atom_id res chain seq x y z
N MET A 1 10.12 14.17 -6.35
CA MET A 1 9.00 13.96 -5.39
C MET A 1 7.62 13.83 -6.04
N ASP A 2 7.41 14.24 -7.31
CA ASP A 2 6.06 14.31 -7.92
C ASP A 2 5.35 12.94 -8.13
N ARG A 3 6.09 11.83 -8.08
CA ARG A 3 5.60 10.47 -8.37
C ARG A 3 5.16 9.67 -7.13
N ASP A 4 5.56 10.09 -5.94
CA ASP A 4 5.34 9.32 -4.70
C ASP A 4 3.92 9.49 -4.15
N ARG A 5 3.41 10.72 -4.20
CA ARG A 5 2.02 11.06 -3.82
C ARG A 5 0.96 10.27 -4.62
N PRO A 6 0.99 10.22 -5.97
CA PRO A 6 0.01 9.43 -6.71
C PRO A 6 0.13 7.93 -6.42
N LEU A 7 1.33 7.42 -6.14
CA LEU A 7 1.57 6.02 -5.81
C LEU A 7 0.98 5.62 -4.45
N VAL A 8 1.13 6.46 -3.43
CA VAL A 8 0.48 6.29 -2.13
C VAL A 8 -1.04 6.31 -2.25
N ILE A 9 -1.59 7.20 -3.08
CA ILE A 9 -3.03 7.26 -3.33
C ILE A 9 -3.52 5.98 -4.02
N ALA A 10 -2.81 5.52 -5.05
CA ALA A 10 -3.14 4.29 -5.78
C ALA A 10 -3.10 3.05 -4.86
N LEU A 11 -2.05 2.91 -4.06
CA LEU A 11 -1.91 1.81 -3.10
C LEU A 11 -3.05 1.79 -2.08
N ASN A 12 -3.36 2.94 -1.48
CA ASN A 12 -4.45 3.04 -0.51
C ASN A 12 -5.81 2.72 -1.13
N THR A 13 -6.03 3.11 -2.39
CA THR A 13 -7.25 2.77 -3.12
C THR A 13 -7.32 1.27 -3.39
N ALA A 14 -6.26 0.65 -3.90
CA ALA A 14 -6.19 -0.79 -4.14
C ALA A 14 -6.41 -1.60 -2.84
N SER A 15 -5.81 -1.18 -1.72
CA SER A 15 -6.03 -1.83 -0.41
C SER A 15 -7.49 -1.74 0.06
N ARG A 16 -8.15 -0.59 -0.12
CA ARG A 16 -9.57 -0.44 0.22
C ARG A 16 -10.47 -1.30 -0.67
N GLU A 17 -10.18 -1.35 -1.97
CA GLU A 17 -10.93 -2.17 -2.92
C GLU A 17 -10.79 -3.66 -2.62
N LEU A 18 -9.58 -4.11 -2.29
CA LEU A 18 -9.32 -5.48 -1.88
C LEU A 18 -10.09 -5.84 -0.60
N ALA A 19 -10.04 -4.98 0.43
CA ALA A 19 -10.77 -5.19 1.67
C ALA A 19 -12.29 -5.29 1.45
N ALA A 20 -12.85 -4.39 0.63
CA ALA A 20 -14.28 -4.42 0.29
C ALA A 20 -14.67 -5.67 -0.51
N ALA A 21 -13.81 -6.13 -1.42
CA ALA A 21 -14.04 -7.34 -2.19
C ALA A 21 -13.99 -8.60 -1.32
N VAL A 22 -13.07 -8.67 -0.36
CA VAL A 22 -13.00 -9.74 0.64
C VAL A 22 -14.26 -9.76 1.52
N GLU A 23 -14.72 -8.60 1.99
CA GLU A 23 -15.96 -8.48 2.77
C GLU A 23 -17.17 -9.00 1.97
N GLN A 24 -17.25 -8.67 0.68
CA GLN A 24 -18.30 -9.17 -0.22
C GLN A 24 -18.23 -10.69 -0.40
N LEU A 25 -17.03 -11.27 -0.51
CA LEU A 25 -16.85 -12.72 -0.58
C LEU A 25 -17.27 -13.40 0.72
N THR A 26 -16.85 -12.87 1.88
CA THR A 26 -17.26 -13.39 3.19
C THR A 26 -18.79 -13.34 3.36
N ALA A 27 -19.43 -12.26 2.92
CA ALA A 27 -20.89 -12.15 2.90
C ALA A 27 -21.55 -13.12 1.89
N GLY A 28 -20.87 -13.43 0.78
CA GLY A 28 -21.32 -14.37 -0.26
C GLY A 28 -21.10 -15.84 0.07
N LEU A 29 -20.28 -16.13 1.08
CA LEU A 29 -20.08 -17.47 1.65
C LEU A 29 -20.88 -17.65 2.95
N SER A 30 -21.76 -16.70 3.30
CA SER A 30 -22.61 -16.85 4.48
C SER A 30 -23.59 -18.02 4.30
N PRO A 31 -24.05 -18.64 5.39
CA PRO A 31 -25.08 -19.69 5.33
C PRO A 31 -26.33 -19.26 4.54
N GLU A 32 -26.70 -17.99 4.62
CA GLU A 32 -27.81 -17.39 3.88
C GLU A 32 -27.54 -17.25 2.37
N ALA A 33 -26.28 -17.03 1.99
CA ALA A 33 -25.81 -16.98 0.61
C ALA A 33 -25.81 -18.38 -0.03
N ILE A 34 -25.27 -19.36 0.68
CA ILE A 34 -25.24 -20.77 0.28
C ILE A 34 -26.67 -21.31 0.11
N ARG A 35 -27.60 -20.90 0.98
CA ARG A 35 -29.03 -21.20 0.82
C ARG A 35 -29.61 -20.66 -0.49
N ALA A 36 -29.24 -19.46 -0.93
CA ALA A 36 -29.76 -18.90 -2.19
C ALA A 36 -29.32 -19.72 -3.41
N VAL A 37 -28.21 -20.45 -3.31
CA VAL A 37 -27.73 -21.41 -4.33
C VAL A 37 -28.49 -22.75 -4.24
N TRP A 38 -28.82 -23.22 -3.02
CA TRP A 38 -29.37 -24.56 -2.78
C TRP A 38 -30.90 -24.66 -2.60
N GLY A 39 -31.61 -23.53 -2.57
CA GLY A 39 -33.08 -23.51 -2.65
C GLY A 39 -33.82 -24.06 -1.42
N GLN A 40 -34.93 -24.78 -1.66
CA GLN A 40 -35.91 -25.17 -0.64
C GLN A 40 -35.33 -26.03 0.50
N ALA A 41 -34.30 -26.82 0.23
CA ALA A 41 -33.65 -27.71 1.20
C ALA A 41 -33.04 -26.99 2.42
N ALA A 42 -32.79 -25.68 2.33
CA ALA A 42 -32.24 -24.88 3.42
C ALA A 42 -33.27 -24.03 4.18
N LEU A 43 -34.54 -23.99 3.75
CA LEU A 43 -35.66 -23.46 4.56
C LEU A 43 -36.07 -24.47 5.64
N ASP A 44 -36.01 -25.77 5.33
CA ASP A 44 -36.29 -26.86 6.26
C ASP A 44 -35.26 -26.94 7.41
N ALA A 45 -34.12 -26.26 7.28
CA ALA A 45 -33.06 -26.18 8.29
C ALA A 45 -33.14 -24.94 9.22
N GLY A 46 -34.19 -24.11 9.13
CA GLY A 46 -34.47 -23.04 10.10
C GLY A 46 -33.70 -21.72 9.91
N LEU A 47 -33.15 -21.45 8.72
CA LEU A 47 -32.38 -20.22 8.45
C LEU A 47 -33.27 -19.05 7.98
N SER A 48 -33.01 -17.84 8.48
CA SER A 48 -33.84 -16.63 8.24
C SER A 48 -33.76 -16.14 6.79
N GLY A 49 -34.90 -15.83 6.14
CA GLY A 49 -35.09 -15.52 4.69
C GLY A 49 -34.26 -14.39 4.03
N ARG A 50 -33.22 -13.85 4.69
CA ARG A 50 -32.41 -12.72 4.21
C ARG A 50 -31.50 -13.10 3.04
N ARG A 51 -31.45 -12.26 1.99
CA ARG A 51 -30.52 -12.37 0.86
C ARG A 51 -29.33 -11.41 1.07
N PRO A 52 -28.07 -11.87 1.03
CA PRO A 52 -26.90 -11.01 1.15
C PRO A 52 -26.80 -9.97 0.01
N PRO A 53 -26.25 -8.77 0.26
CA PRO A 53 -26.14 -7.71 -0.75
C PRO A 53 -25.35 -8.12 -2.00
N VAL A 54 -24.32 -8.95 -1.84
CA VAL A 54 -23.49 -9.47 -2.95
C VAL A 54 -24.31 -10.31 -3.94
N LEU A 55 -25.41 -10.91 -3.50
CA LEU A 55 -26.31 -11.70 -4.34
C LEU A 55 -27.47 -10.87 -4.90
N ALA A 56 -27.57 -9.57 -4.62
CA ALA A 56 -28.73 -8.75 -4.99
C ALA A 56 -28.91 -8.56 -6.50
N GLY A 57 -27.89 -8.84 -7.32
CA GLY A 57 -27.84 -8.49 -8.74
C GLY A 57 -27.96 -9.65 -9.75
N GLY A 58 -28.25 -10.89 -9.35
CA GLY A 58 -28.39 -11.98 -10.33
C GLY A 58 -28.23 -13.40 -9.76
N GLU A 59 -27.88 -14.34 -10.64
CA GLU A 59 -27.60 -15.74 -10.29
C GLU A 59 -26.41 -15.81 -9.31
N PRO A 60 -26.52 -16.56 -8.20
CA PRO A 60 -25.53 -16.55 -7.13
C PRO A 60 -24.11 -16.96 -7.52
N VAL A 61 -23.93 -17.97 -8.37
CA VAL A 61 -22.61 -18.43 -8.80
C VAL A 61 -21.93 -17.35 -9.64
N ALA A 62 -22.64 -16.78 -10.61
CA ALA A 62 -22.14 -15.67 -11.41
C ALA A 62 -21.80 -14.43 -10.55
N ALA A 63 -22.52 -14.20 -9.45
CA ALA A 63 -22.21 -13.12 -8.50
C ALA A 63 -20.91 -13.38 -7.73
N LEU A 64 -20.66 -14.63 -7.32
CA LEU A 64 -19.41 -15.02 -6.66
C LEU A 64 -18.21 -14.98 -7.61
N GLU A 65 -18.37 -15.41 -8.87
CA GLU A 65 -17.34 -15.31 -9.90
C GLU A 65 -16.89 -13.86 -10.11
N ARG A 66 -17.84 -12.92 -10.23
CA ARG A 66 -17.52 -11.48 -10.34
C ARG A 66 -16.76 -10.95 -9.13
N VAL A 67 -17.03 -11.45 -7.93
CA VAL A 67 -16.29 -11.05 -6.73
C VAL A 67 -14.89 -11.65 -6.75
N ALA A 68 -14.73 -12.91 -7.15
CA ALA A 68 -13.43 -13.54 -7.31
C ALA A 68 -12.54 -12.78 -8.31
N ASP A 69 -13.08 -12.39 -9.46
CA ASP A 69 -12.37 -11.60 -10.47
C ASP A 69 -11.95 -10.21 -9.94
N ARG A 70 -12.82 -9.56 -9.15
CA ARG A 70 -12.51 -8.28 -8.51
C ARG A 70 -11.40 -8.42 -7.46
N ILE A 71 -11.42 -9.48 -6.66
CA ILE A 71 -10.34 -9.78 -5.70
C ILE A 71 -9.03 -9.99 -6.44
N HIS A 72 -9.04 -10.81 -7.49
CA HIS A 72 -7.84 -11.09 -8.27
C HIS A 72 -7.26 -9.81 -8.88
N SER A 73 -8.10 -8.99 -9.52
CA SER A 73 -7.68 -7.73 -10.14
C SER A 73 -7.14 -6.73 -9.11
N ALA A 74 -7.82 -6.59 -7.97
CA ALA A 74 -7.38 -5.68 -6.90
C ALA A 74 -6.07 -6.15 -6.26
N PHE A 75 -5.87 -7.46 -6.12
CA PHE A 75 -4.63 -8.04 -5.59
C PHE A 75 -3.44 -7.76 -6.52
N ILE A 76 -3.59 -7.99 -7.82
CA ILE A 76 -2.55 -7.69 -8.81
C ILE A 76 -2.20 -6.19 -8.81
N ALA A 77 -3.20 -5.31 -8.76
CA ALA A 77 -2.97 -3.87 -8.68
C ALA A 77 -2.22 -3.46 -7.41
N TYR A 78 -2.57 -4.06 -6.27
CA TYR A 78 -1.87 -3.85 -5.00
C TYR A 78 -0.42 -4.33 -5.07
N GLU A 79 -0.17 -5.54 -5.59
CA GLU A 79 1.17 -6.11 -5.71
C GLU A 79 2.07 -5.21 -6.55
N HIS A 80 1.60 -4.77 -7.72
CA HIS A 80 2.34 -3.87 -8.59
C HIS A 80 2.68 -2.54 -7.89
N CYS A 81 1.72 -1.92 -7.20
CA CYS A 81 1.96 -0.69 -6.45
C CYS A 81 2.95 -0.90 -5.29
N ALA A 82 2.89 -2.06 -4.63
CA ALA A 82 3.79 -2.39 -3.53
C ALA A 82 5.24 -2.63 -4.03
N ASP A 83 5.39 -3.25 -5.19
CA ASP A 83 6.68 -3.44 -5.87
C ASP A 83 7.29 -2.10 -6.29
N GLU A 84 6.51 -1.24 -6.94
CA GLU A 84 6.98 0.10 -7.33
C GLU A 84 7.40 0.94 -6.12
N ARG A 85 6.68 0.85 -5.00
CA ARG A 85 7.06 1.55 -3.76
C ARG A 85 8.35 1.00 -3.15
N ARG A 86 8.57 -0.31 -3.22
CA ARG A 86 9.81 -0.95 -2.78
C ARG A 86 10.99 -0.51 -3.63
N GLN A 87 10.80 -0.44 -4.96
CA GLN A 87 11.83 0.07 -5.87
C GLN A 87 12.15 1.54 -5.58
N LEU A 88 11.13 2.39 -5.40
CA LEU A 88 11.34 3.79 -5.08
C LEU A 88 12.10 3.97 -3.75
N ALA A 89 11.77 3.18 -2.72
CA ALA A 89 12.50 3.21 -1.45
C ALA A 89 13.97 2.77 -1.62
N PHE A 90 14.24 1.79 -2.48
CA PHE A 90 15.59 1.37 -2.83
C PHE A 90 16.35 2.49 -3.55
N ASP A 91 15.77 3.08 -4.60
CA ASP A 91 16.37 4.17 -5.39
C ASP A 91 16.68 5.40 -4.52
N VAL A 92 15.77 5.77 -3.61
CA VAL A 92 15.99 6.86 -2.65
C VAL A 92 17.12 6.51 -1.68
N GLY A 93 17.20 5.26 -1.23
CA GLY A 93 18.30 4.79 -0.38
C GLY A 93 19.67 4.87 -1.08
N GLU A 94 19.75 4.46 -2.33
CA GLU A 94 20.98 4.58 -3.13
C GLU A 94 21.36 6.04 -3.37
N ALA A 95 20.40 6.89 -3.74
CA ALA A 95 20.63 8.32 -3.93
C ALA A 95 21.12 8.99 -2.63
N GLN A 96 20.53 8.64 -1.49
CA GLN A 96 20.95 9.15 -0.18
C GLN A 96 22.37 8.67 0.18
N ALA A 97 22.71 7.41 -0.09
CA ALA A 97 24.06 6.88 0.14
C ALA A 97 25.11 7.59 -0.73
N GLY A 98 24.80 7.79 -2.01
CA GLY A 98 25.66 8.55 -2.94
C GLY A 98 25.86 10.00 -2.51
N MET A 99 24.80 10.66 -2.05
CA MET A 99 24.89 12.02 -1.52
C MET A 99 25.77 12.09 -0.26
N VAL A 100 25.59 11.18 0.69
CA VAL A 100 26.42 11.12 1.90
C VAL A 100 27.89 10.91 1.54
N ALA A 101 28.18 10.03 0.58
CA ALA A 101 29.55 9.82 0.09
C ALA A 101 30.14 11.11 -0.51
N ALA A 102 29.39 11.80 -1.38
CA ALA A 102 29.84 13.05 -1.99
C ALA A 102 30.10 14.16 -0.94
N LEU A 103 29.28 14.26 0.10
CA LEU A 103 29.47 15.22 1.19
C LEU A 103 30.73 14.89 2.01
N LEU A 104 30.97 13.61 2.29
CA LEU A 104 32.19 13.16 2.97
C LEU A 104 33.45 13.49 2.15
N ASP A 105 33.41 13.24 0.84
CA ASP A 105 34.52 13.57 -0.07
C ASP A 105 34.77 15.08 -0.17
N ALA A 106 33.73 15.89 0.00
CA ALA A 106 33.82 17.35 0.09
C ALA A 106 34.32 17.85 1.47
N GLY A 107 34.65 16.94 2.39
CA GLY A 107 35.16 17.27 3.73
C GLY A 107 34.10 17.55 4.77
N VAL A 108 32.82 17.31 4.48
CA VAL A 108 31.74 17.48 5.46
C VAL A 108 31.85 16.38 6.53
N PRO A 109 31.79 16.72 7.83
CA PRO A 109 31.81 15.72 8.90
C PRO A 109 30.67 14.70 8.77
N ARG A 110 30.95 13.43 9.06
CA ARG A 110 30.02 12.31 8.85
C ARG A 110 28.64 12.47 9.48
N GLU A 111 28.58 13.03 10.69
CA GLU A 111 27.30 13.25 11.38
C GLU A 111 26.47 14.38 10.77
N GLN A 112 27.12 15.36 10.13
CA GLN A 112 26.42 16.38 9.36
C GLN A 112 26.00 15.86 7.99
N ALA A 113 26.86 15.12 7.29
CA ALA A 113 26.54 14.52 5.99
C ALA A 113 25.29 13.63 6.06
N ARG A 114 25.12 12.86 7.15
CA ARG A 114 23.95 11.99 7.37
C ARG A 114 22.64 12.74 7.68
N ARG A 115 22.74 13.96 8.20
CA ARG A 115 21.59 14.80 8.58
C ARG A 115 21.34 15.93 7.59
N ALA A 116 22.10 15.98 6.50
CA ALA A 116 22.01 17.02 5.51
C ALA A 116 20.61 17.06 4.90
N ASP A 117 20.00 18.24 4.94
CA ASP A 117 18.74 18.51 4.25
C ASP A 117 19.02 18.69 2.76
N ILE A 118 18.40 17.82 1.95
CA ILE A 118 18.54 17.79 0.49
C ILE A 118 18.07 19.10 -0.13
N ASP A 119 17.02 19.71 0.41
CA ASP A 119 16.46 20.96 -0.12
C ASP A 119 17.37 22.15 0.21
N ALA A 120 18.01 22.13 1.38
CA ALA A 120 19.04 23.10 1.74
C ALA A 120 20.29 22.95 0.89
N LEU A 121 20.72 21.70 0.62
CA LEU A 121 21.86 21.39 -0.24
C LEU A 121 21.62 21.86 -1.68
N ALA A 122 20.47 21.52 -2.26
CA ALA A 122 20.08 21.90 -3.62
C ALA A 122 20.01 23.43 -3.80
N ALA A 123 19.69 24.15 -2.74
CA ALA A 123 19.66 25.60 -2.73
C ALA A 123 20.99 26.26 -2.34
N GLY A 124 22.06 25.48 -2.14
CA GLY A 124 23.39 25.98 -1.77
C GLY A 124 23.48 26.58 -0.37
N ARG A 125 22.55 26.23 0.52
CA ARG A 125 22.44 26.76 1.90
C ARG A 125 22.89 25.76 2.96
N LEU A 126 23.68 24.76 2.60
CA LEU A 126 24.18 23.80 3.59
C LEU A 126 25.16 24.52 4.53
N GLU A 127 24.75 24.73 5.77
CA GLU A 127 25.60 25.25 6.83
C GLU A 127 26.47 24.10 7.37
N ILE A 128 27.77 24.15 7.07
CA ILE A 128 28.76 23.23 7.63
C ILE A 128 29.24 23.84 8.94
N HIS A 129 28.94 23.19 10.07
CA HIS A 129 29.46 23.63 11.36
C HIS A 129 30.70 22.82 11.71
N ASP A 130 31.87 23.44 11.80
CA ASP A 130 33.05 22.74 12.31
C ASP A 130 32.82 22.37 13.78
N THR A 131 32.74 21.07 14.08
CA THR A 131 32.80 20.57 15.47
C THR A 131 34.25 20.46 15.95
N THR A 132 35.19 21.19 15.34
CA THR A 132 36.60 21.20 15.70
C THR A 132 36.85 22.35 16.67
N GLY A 133 36.43 22.18 17.92
CA GLY A 133 36.64 23.21 18.93
C GLY A 133 36.00 22.85 20.26
N GLU A 134 36.62 21.91 20.99
CA GLU A 134 36.80 21.94 22.44
C GLU A 134 37.37 20.60 22.92
N ALA A 135 38.69 20.46 22.78
CA ALA A 135 39.49 19.57 23.61
C ALA A 135 40.74 20.35 24.04
N SER A 136 40.55 21.35 24.90
CA SER A 136 41.63 21.91 25.72
C SER A 136 41.06 22.79 26.85
N ALA A 137 40.83 22.17 28.01
CA ALA A 137 41.03 22.75 29.35
C ALA A 137 40.93 21.63 30.40
#